data_AF-A0A1B6E292-F1
#
_entry.id   AF-A0A1B6E292-F1
#
_cell.length_a   1.000
_cell.length_b   1.000
_cell.length_c   1.000
_cell.angle_alpha   90.00
_cell.angle_beta   90.00
_cell.angle_gamma   90.00
#
_symmetry.space_group_name_H-M   'P 1'
#
loop_
_entity.id
_entity.type
_entity.pdbx_description
1 polymer ?
#
loop_
_entity_poly.entity_id
_entity_poly.type
_entity_poly.pdbx_seq_one_letter_code
_entity_poly.pdbx_strand_id
1 'polypeptide(L)'
;MGVHVMALTSSGGLPLFSRHKGNTEPLSFSMVASLNGVNMFCNNHNITLHSTLTQDSTVVWKDYENSLTLVAVASTTNEALIRELLDIIFNAMVLTVGIDELKSIRNVERLKRELRSCFPLIDKLLDCLDLGDRTAALFQLLPLVEVILCEENLIFQTCLDNFSESLDSLFACVVLEGCVAVATPGWWELDSTERKLLALINAITTNTSANDIPVFLPCKSPSGHLSAAIYQEVYQRPCSMQVCRPLPRPF
;
A
#
# COMPACT_ATOMS: atom_id res chain seq x y z
N MET A 1 16.05 6.70 -15.57
CA MET A 1 14.62 6.27 -15.61
C MET A 1 14.04 6.56 -14.25
N GLY A 2 12.83 7.14 -14.21
CA GLY A 2 12.20 7.48 -12.94
C GLY A 2 10.68 7.41 -13.03
N VAL A 3 10.07 7.38 -11.86
CA VAL A 3 8.63 7.38 -11.66
C VAL A 3 8.28 8.43 -10.62
N HIS A 4 7.26 9.22 -10.91
CA HIS A 4 6.67 10.20 -10.01
C HIS A 4 5.21 9.85 -9.80
N VAL A 5 4.77 9.82 -8.54
CA VAL A 5 3.36 9.62 -8.19
C VAL A 5 2.92 10.76 -7.31
N MET A 6 1.75 11.31 -7.62
CA MET A 6 1.10 12.34 -6.82
C MET A 6 -0.37 12.02 -6.59
N ALA A 7 -0.86 12.47 -5.44
CA ALA A 7 -2.27 12.37 -5.08
C ALA A 7 -2.86 13.78 -4.96
N LEU A 8 -4.00 13.99 -5.60
CA LEU A 8 -4.70 15.26 -5.65
C LEU A 8 -6.16 15.05 -5.20
N THR A 9 -6.80 16.07 -4.66
CA THR A 9 -8.26 16.04 -4.44
C THR A 9 -9.00 16.27 -5.75
N SER A 10 -10.04 15.49 -6.05
CA SER A 10 -10.77 15.60 -7.32
C SER A 10 -11.61 16.88 -7.44
N SER A 11 -12.03 17.48 -6.31
CA SER A 11 -12.89 18.67 -6.29
C SER A 11 -12.14 20.00 -6.48
N GLY A 12 -10.82 20.02 -6.31
CA GLY A 12 -10.04 21.27 -6.36
C GLY A 12 -8.58 21.11 -6.73
N GLY A 13 -8.12 19.88 -6.99
CA GLY A 13 -6.74 19.59 -7.37
C GLY A 13 -5.71 19.90 -6.30
N LEU A 14 -6.11 19.93 -5.03
CA LEU A 14 -5.18 20.22 -3.94
C LEU A 14 -4.23 19.02 -3.76
N PRO A 15 -2.90 19.23 -3.79
CA PRO A 15 -1.97 18.14 -3.65
C PRO A 15 -1.96 17.61 -2.22
N LEU A 16 -2.14 16.29 -2.07
CA LEU A 16 -2.03 15.56 -0.81
C LEU A 16 -0.59 15.10 -0.58
N PHE A 17 0.04 14.49 -1.60
CA PHE A 17 1.46 14.15 -1.57
C PHE A 17 2.03 14.09 -2.99
N SER A 18 3.36 14.12 -3.06
CA SER A 18 4.14 13.82 -4.26
C SER A 18 5.37 13.02 -3.84
N ARG A 19 5.60 11.87 -4.48
CA ARG A 19 6.73 10.96 -4.25
C ARG A 19 7.35 10.60 -5.58
N HIS A 20 8.65 10.31 -5.56
CA HIS A 20 9.35 9.92 -6.77
C HIS A 20 10.49 8.97 -6.45
N LYS A 21 10.87 8.19 -7.46
CA LYS A 21 12.02 7.31 -7.43
C LYS A 21 12.75 7.34 -8.76
N GLY A 22 14.07 7.21 -8.71
CA GLY A 22 14.96 7.24 -9.86
C GLY A 22 15.76 8.54 -9.93
N ASN A 23 16.61 8.64 -10.96
CA ASN A 23 17.46 9.81 -11.19
C ASN A 23 16.69 10.91 -11.93
N THR A 24 15.55 11.32 -11.38
CA THR A 24 14.67 12.35 -11.92
C THR A 24 14.46 13.42 -10.86
N GLU A 25 14.62 14.69 -11.25
CA GLU A 25 14.34 15.80 -10.35
C GLU A 25 12.87 15.78 -9.92
N PRO A 26 12.55 16.15 -8.68
CA PRO A 26 11.16 16.25 -8.24
C PRO A 26 10.40 17.20 -9.17
N LEU A 27 9.18 16.80 -9.55
CA LEU A 27 8.33 17.63 -10.40
C LEU A 27 8.12 19.00 -9.75
N SER A 28 8.37 20.05 -10.52
CA SER A 28 8.15 21.42 -10.06
C SER A 28 6.68 21.65 -9.73
N PHE A 29 6.40 22.58 -8.81
CA PHE A 29 5.03 22.95 -8.47
C PHE A 29 4.22 23.38 -9.71
N SER A 30 4.87 24.06 -10.66
CA SER A 30 4.27 24.47 -11.93
C SER A 30 3.84 23.27 -12.78
N MET A 31 4.67 22.21 -12.83
CA MET A 31 4.35 21.00 -13.59
C MET A 31 3.18 20.23 -12.97
N VAL A 32 3.18 20.09 -11.63
CA VAL A 32 2.06 19.47 -10.89
C VAL A 32 0.76 20.25 -11.14
N ALA A 33 0.80 21.58 -11.05
CA ALA A 33 -0.36 22.43 -11.31
C ALA A 33 -0.85 22.31 -12.76
N SER A 34 0.07 22.20 -13.73
CA SER A 34 -0.27 22.02 -15.15
C SER A 34 -0.94 20.67 -15.41
N LEU A 35 -0.40 19.57 -14.87
CA LEU A 35 -0.97 18.23 -15.00
C LEU A 35 -2.37 18.15 -14.36
N ASN A 36 -2.56 18.80 -13.22
CA ASN A 36 -3.88 18.95 -12.62
C ASN A 36 -4.81 19.80 -13.48
N GLY A 37 -4.31 20.90 -14.05
CA GLY A 37 -5.09 21.79 -14.93
C GLY A 37 -5.64 21.06 -16.16
N VAL A 38 -4.83 20.19 -16.78
CA VAL A 38 -5.28 19.34 -17.89
C VAL A 38 -6.41 18.40 -17.45
N ASN A 39 -6.25 17.73 -16.31
CA ASN A 39 -7.28 16.85 -15.76
C ASN A 39 -8.59 17.59 -15.47
N MET A 40 -8.51 18.74 -14.78
CA MET A 40 -9.67 19.59 -14.46
C MET A 40 -10.36 20.13 -15.72
N PHE A 41 -9.59 20.47 -16.76
CA PHE A 41 -10.15 20.89 -18.05
C PHE A 41 -10.97 19.78 -18.70
N CYS A 42 -10.45 18.56 -18.74
CA CYS A 42 -11.17 17.39 -19.26
C CYS A 42 -12.44 17.10 -18.45
N ASN A 43 -12.32 17.10 -17.11
CA ASN A 43 -13.45 16.85 -16.21
C ASN A 43 -14.57 17.88 -16.36
N ASN A 44 -14.25 19.17 -16.55
CA ASN A 44 -15.24 20.22 -16.80
C ASN A 44 -16.03 20.00 -18.11
N HIS A 45 -15.50 19.21 -19.04
CA HIS A 45 -16.16 18.83 -20.28
C HIS A 45 -16.77 17.41 -20.24
N ASN A 46 -16.84 16.79 -19.05
CA ASN A 46 -17.27 15.39 -18.86
C ASN A 46 -16.43 14.38 -19.66
N ILE A 47 -15.14 14.67 -19.85
CA ILE A 47 -14.18 13.78 -20.50
C ILE A 47 -13.23 13.25 -19.43
N THR A 48 -13.10 11.93 -19.33
CA THR A 48 -12.14 11.29 -18.42
C THR A 48 -10.80 11.11 -19.11
N LEU A 49 -9.77 11.76 -18.56
CA LEU A 49 -8.40 11.58 -19.03
C LEU A 49 -7.81 10.31 -18.40
N HIS A 50 -7.41 9.33 -19.21
CA HIS A 50 -6.85 8.08 -18.70
C HIS A 50 -5.32 8.08 -18.75
N SER A 51 -4.76 8.40 -19.91
CA SER A 51 -3.31 8.43 -20.10
C SER A 51 -2.90 9.39 -21.20
N THR A 52 -1.65 9.79 -21.19
CA THR A 52 -1.00 10.56 -22.24
C THR A 52 0.41 10.03 -22.43
N LEU A 53 0.78 9.75 -23.68
CA LEU A 53 2.13 9.35 -24.04
C LEU A 53 2.88 10.55 -24.59
N THR A 54 4.05 10.81 -24.03
CA THR A 54 5.02 11.79 -24.54
C THR A 54 6.23 11.06 -25.13
N GLN A 55 7.19 11.79 -25.70
CA GLN A 55 8.39 11.18 -26.28
C GLN A 55 9.21 10.40 -25.24
N ASP A 56 9.27 10.89 -24.01
CA ASP A 56 10.16 10.37 -22.95
C ASP A 56 9.43 9.80 -21.73
N SER A 57 8.09 9.94 -21.66
CA SER A 57 7.32 9.53 -20.49
C SER A 57 5.86 9.20 -20.79
N THR A 58 5.29 8.33 -19.97
CA THR A 58 3.85 8.04 -19.94
C THR A 58 3.26 8.68 -18.68
N VAL A 59 2.18 9.42 -18.86
CA VAL A 59 1.39 9.99 -17.76
C VAL A 59 0.06 9.25 -17.68
N VAL A 60 -0.34 8.83 -16.48
CA VAL A 60 -1.60 8.13 -16.22
C VAL A 60 -2.34 8.85 -15.11
N TRP A 61 -3.63 9.08 -15.31
CA TRP A 61 -4.55 9.63 -14.31
C TRP A 61 -5.58 8.55 -13.97
N LYS A 62 -5.86 8.42 -12.67
CA LYS A 62 -6.90 7.50 -12.20
C LYS A 62 -7.64 8.11 -11.01
N ASP A 63 -8.95 8.21 -11.16
CA ASP A 63 -9.85 8.69 -10.13
C ASP A 63 -10.31 7.54 -9.23
N TYR A 64 -10.35 7.81 -7.93
CA TYR A 64 -10.80 6.89 -6.91
C TYR A 64 -11.88 7.56 -6.06
N GLU A 65 -13.01 6.87 -5.91
CA GLU A 65 -14.11 7.26 -5.02
C GLU A 65 -14.67 8.68 -5.25
N ASN A 66 -14.45 9.25 -6.45
CA ASN A 66 -14.81 10.61 -6.86
C ASN A 66 -14.26 11.73 -5.96
N SER A 67 -13.32 11.41 -5.07
CA SER A 67 -12.74 12.32 -4.08
C SER A 67 -11.24 12.54 -4.30
N LEU A 68 -10.58 11.53 -4.86
CA LEU A 68 -9.13 11.47 -5.04
C LEU A 68 -8.78 11.19 -6.50
N THR A 69 -7.78 11.90 -7.01
CA THR A 69 -7.13 11.59 -8.29
C THR A 69 -5.67 11.26 -8.03
N LEU A 70 -5.24 10.05 -8.42
CA LEU A 70 -3.83 9.71 -8.47
C LEU A 70 -3.29 9.95 -9.88
N VAL A 71 -2.11 10.54 -9.95
CA VAL A 71 -1.40 10.79 -11.21
C VAL A 71 0.00 10.20 -11.11
N ALA A 72 0.37 9.40 -12.10
CA ALA A 72 1.71 8.85 -12.22
C ALA A 72 2.37 9.28 -13.52
N VAL A 73 3.62 9.73 -13.44
CA VAL A 73 4.50 10.07 -14.56
C VAL A 73 5.68 9.12 -14.52
N ALA A 74 5.84 8.27 -15.51
CA ALA A 74 6.95 7.30 -15.54
C ALA A 74 7.68 7.32 -16.89
N SER A 75 8.99 7.08 -16.86
CA SER A 75 9.80 6.91 -18.08
C SER A 75 9.51 5.59 -18.84
N THR A 76 8.67 4.70 -18.29
CA THR A 76 8.25 3.47 -18.96
C THR A 76 7.07 3.73 -19.90
N THR A 77 6.95 2.91 -20.94
CA THR A 77 5.82 2.94 -21.89
C THR A 77 4.70 1.97 -21.52
N ASN A 78 4.87 1.15 -20.47
CA ASN A 78 3.86 0.18 -20.07
C ASN A 78 2.80 0.82 -19.16
N GLU A 79 1.73 1.32 -19.78
CA GLU A 79 0.60 1.94 -19.10
C GLU A 79 -0.09 1.00 -18.09
N ALA A 80 -0.21 -0.29 -18.41
CA ALA A 80 -0.91 -1.25 -17.54
C ALA A 80 -0.24 -1.35 -16.17
N LEU A 81 1.10 -1.32 -16.14
CA LEU A 81 1.87 -1.37 -14.89
C LEU A 81 1.76 -0.10 -14.08
N ILE A 82 1.71 1.05 -14.75
CA ILE A 82 1.50 2.33 -14.07
C ILE A 82 0.11 2.33 -13.43
N ARG A 83 -0.92 1.79 -14.11
CA ARG A 83 -2.27 1.67 -13.56
C ARG A 83 -2.32 0.72 -12.36
N GLU A 84 -1.67 -0.45 -12.45
CA GLU A 84 -1.61 -1.40 -11.34
C GLU A 84 -0.85 -0.81 -10.13
N LEU A 85 0.23 -0.06 -10.37
CA LEU A 85 0.93 0.69 -9.32
C LEU A 85 -0.01 1.67 -8.61
N LEU A 86 -0.80 2.45 -9.36
CA LEU A 86 -1.75 3.37 -8.78
C LEU A 86 -2.79 2.64 -7.91
N ASP A 87 -3.25 1.46 -8.34
CA ASP A 87 -4.17 0.63 -7.56
C ASP A 87 -3.56 0.12 -6.26
N ILE A 88 -2.32 -0.34 -6.31
CA ILE A 88 -1.61 -0.81 -5.11
C ILE A 88 -1.34 0.36 -4.15
N ILE A 89 -0.97 1.53 -4.66
CA ILE A 89 -0.80 2.74 -3.85
C ILE A 89 -2.12 3.15 -3.21
N PHE A 90 -3.24 3.14 -3.94
CA PHE A 90 -4.55 3.42 -3.38
C PHE A 90 -4.92 2.42 -2.28
N ASN A 91 -4.70 1.12 -2.51
CA ASN A 91 -4.91 0.09 -1.49
C ASN A 91 -4.01 0.27 -0.26
N ALA A 92 -2.78 0.75 -0.43
CA ALA A 92 -1.90 1.11 0.70
C ALA A 92 -2.43 2.34 1.48
N MET A 93 -3.01 3.33 0.79
CA MET A 93 -3.69 4.46 1.43
C MET A 93 -4.91 3.99 2.21
N VAL A 94 -5.73 3.10 1.64
CA VAL A 94 -6.85 2.47 2.35
C VAL A 94 -6.34 1.71 3.56
N LEU A 95 -5.26 0.93 3.41
CA LEU A 95 -4.67 0.14 4.50
C LEU A 95 -4.22 0.99 5.68
N THR A 96 -3.76 2.22 5.46
CA THR A 96 -3.20 3.08 6.50
C THR A 96 -4.20 4.09 7.07
N VAL A 97 -5.11 4.62 6.23
CA VAL A 97 -6.02 5.72 6.59
C VAL A 97 -7.49 5.28 6.63
N GLY A 98 -7.85 4.23 5.88
CA GLY A 98 -9.21 3.73 5.74
C GLY A 98 -9.98 4.38 4.58
N ILE A 99 -10.95 3.65 4.04
CA ILE A 99 -11.68 4.11 2.84
C ILE A 99 -12.59 5.30 3.13
N ASP A 100 -13.12 5.42 4.35
CA ASP A 100 -14.14 6.43 4.69
C ASP A 100 -13.55 7.84 4.71
N GLU A 101 -12.35 8.01 5.27
CA GLU A 101 -11.61 9.28 5.26
C GLU A 101 -11.16 9.65 3.83
N LEU A 102 -10.88 8.66 2.98
CA LEU A 102 -10.55 8.89 1.56
C LEU A 102 -11.77 9.25 0.72
N LYS A 103 -12.94 8.65 0.96
CA LYS A 103 -14.21 8.95 0.28
C LYS A 103 -14.73 10.34 0.64
N SER A 104 -14.72 10.67 1.92
CA SER A 104 -15.29 11.92 2.45
C SER A 104 -14.19 12.82 3.02
N ILE A 105 -13.36 13.40 2.15
CA ILE A 105 -12.28 14.31 2.56
C ILE A 105 -12.86 15.60 3.15
N ARG A 106 -13.00 15.66 4.48
CA ARG A 106 -13.50 16.85 5.20
C ARG A 106 -12.41 17.88 5.49
N ASN A 107 -11.20 17.40 5.80
CA ASN A 107 -10.06 18.25 6.14
C ASN A 107 -8.79 17.73 5.46
N VAL A 108 -8.38 18.44 4.41
CA VAL A 108 -7.21 18.09 3.58
C VAL A 108 -5.91 18.08 4.41
N GLU A 109 -5.75 19.03 5.35
CA GLU A 109 -4.54 19.11 6.16
C GLU A 109 -4.46 18.01 7.22
N ARG A 110 -5.60 17.51 7.71
CA ARG A 110 -5.63 16.32 8.56
C ARG A 110 -5.27 15.08 7.75
N LEU A 111 -5.89 14.89 6.58
CA LEU A 111 -5.63 13.75 5.71
C LEU A 111 -4.16 13.68 5.30
N LYS A 112 -3.55 14.81 4.94
CA LYS A 112 -2.09 14.90 4.66
C LYS A 112 -1.22 14.38 5.79
N ARG A 113 -1.60 14.61 7.06
CA ARG A 113 -0.83 14.14 8.22
C ARG A 113 -0.98 12.64 8.40
N GLU A 114 -2.20 12.12 8.24
CA GLU A 114 -2.49 10.69 8.36
C GLU A 114 -1.76 9.89 7.26
N LEU A 115 -1.75 10.40 6.02
CA LEU A 115 -1.04 9.81 4.89
C LEU A 115 0.49 9.72 5.05
N ARG A 116 1.11 10.46 5.98
CA ARG A 116 2.56 10.36 6.22
C ARG A 116 2.99 8.98 6.66
N SER A 117 2.12 8.25 7.36
CA SER A 117 2.34 6.85 7.75
C SER A 117 2.45 5.91 6.54
N CYS A 118 1.81 6.27 5.42
CA CYS A 118 1.84 5.52 4.17
C CYS A 118 3.08 5.80 3.32
N PHE A 119 3.84 6.86 3.59
CA PHE A 119 4.99 7.23 2.74
C PHE A 119 6.09 6.16 2.67
N PRO A 120 6.48 5.49 3.77
CA PRO A 120 7.42 4.37 3.70
C PRO A 120 6.92 3.22 2.83
N LEU A 121 5.61 2.93 2.85
CA LEU A 121 5.01 1.90 1.99
C LEU A 121 5.08 2.32 0.52
N ILE A 122 4.71 3.56 0.21
CA ILE A 122 4.77 4.09 -1.16
C ILE A 122 6.21 4.05 -1.67
N ASP A 123 7.18 4.48 -0.87
CA ASP A 123 8.59 4.42 -1.29
C ASP A 123 9.04 2.99 -1.59
N LYS A 124 8.65 2.04 -0.73
CA LYS A 124 9.02 0.64 -0.93
C LYS A 124 8.34 0.05 -2.18
N LEU A 125 7.10 0.43 -2.47
CA LEU A 125 6.43 0.09 -3.72
C LEU A 125 7.15 0.67 -4.94
N LEU A 126 7.64 1.92 -4.84
CA LEU A 126 8.43 2.54 -5.89
C LEU A 126 9.83 1.92 -6.03
N ASP A 127 10.41 1.37 -4.96
CA ASP A 127 11.67 0.62 -5.00
C ASP A 127 11.51 -0.73 -5.70
N CYS A 128 10.35 -1.38 -5.56
CA CYS A 128 10.04 -2.64 -6.22
C CYS A 128 9.83 -2.50 -7.74
N LEU A 129 9.67 -1.28 -8.25
CA LEU A 129 9.57 -1.01 -9.69
C LEU A 129 10.96 -1.11 -10.34
N ASP A 130 11.27 -2.25 -10.95
CA ASP A 130 12.37 -2.32 -11.91
C ASP A 130 11.92 -1.73 -13.25
N LEU A 131 12.22 -0.46 -13.47
CA LEU A 131 11.95 0.23 -14.74
C LEU A 131 12.88 -0.24 -15.87
N GLY A 132 13.91 -1.04 -15.58
CA GLY A 132 14.96 -1.43 -16.52
C GLY A 132 14.68 -2.70 -17.34
N ASP A 133 13.89 -3.65 -16.83
CA ASP A 133 13.76 -4.97 -17.46
C ASP A 133 12.41 -5.21 -18.14
N ARG A 134 12.43 -5.32 -19.47
CA ARG A 134 11.25 -5.36 -20.36
C ARG A 134 10.42 -6.64 -20.27
N THR A 135 10.83 -7.61 -19.44
CA THR A 135 10.19 -8.94 -19.34
C THR A 135 9.79 -9.36 -17.92
N ALA A 136 10.35 -8.76 -16.87
CA ALA A 136 9.99 -9.03 -15.47
C ALA A 136 8.69 -8.32 -15.04
N ALA A 137 8.26 -7.34 -15.83
CA ALA A 137 7.31 -6.33 -15.40
C ALA A 137 5.86 -6.83 -15.36
N LEU A 138 5.51 -7.97 -15.98
CA LEU A 138 4.12 -8.44 -16.06
C LEU A 138 3.61 -9.19 -14.81
N PHE A 139 4.49 -9.59 -13.88
CA PHE A 139 4.10 -10.65 -12.94
C PHE A 139 4.14 -10.38 -11.45
N GLN A 140 4.58 -9.22 -10.95
CA GLN A 140 4.19 -8.72 -9.62
C GLN A 140 4.93 -7.43 -9.23
N LEU A 141 4.20 -6.31 -9.22
CA LEU A 141 4.60 -5.10 -8.49
C LEU A 141 4.88 -5.35 -7.00
N LEU A 142 4.34 -6.45 -6.47
CA LEU A 142 4.53 -6.94 -5.11
C LEU A 142 4.75 -8.46 -5.17
N PRO A 143 5.96 -8.99 -4.88
CA PRO A 143 6.19 -10.43 -4.91
C PRO A 143 5.14 -11.17 -4.09
N LEU A 144 4.75 -12.36 -4.54
CA LEU A 144 3.89 -13.27 -3.77
C LEU A 144 4.43 -13.40 -2.34
N VAL A 145 3.52 -13.54 -1.38
CA VAL A 145 3.91 -13.86 -0.02
C VAL A 145 4.52 -15.25 -0.04
N GLU A 146 5.84 -15.32 0.14
CA GLU A 146 6.60 -16.56 0.16
C GLU A 146 6.24 -17.37 1.40
N VAL A 147 6.19 -18.69 1.25
CA VAL A 147 5.85 -19.62 2.33
C VAL A 147 7.01 -20.59 2.51
N ILE A 148 7.44 -20.78 3.75
CA ILE A 148 8.52 -21.71 4.11
C ILE A 148 7.96 -22.90 4.89
N LEU A 149 8.43 -24.09 4.55
CA LEU A 149 8.16 -25.31 5.31
C LEU A 149 9.34 -25.55 6.25
N CYS A 150 9.09 -25.51 7.56
CA CYS A 150 10.08 -25.81 8.59
C CYS A 150 9.68 -27.08 9.35
N GLU A 151 10.67 -27.79 9.89
CA GLU A 151 10.43 -28.97 10.74
C GLU A 151 9.68 -28.58 12.02
N GLU A 152 9.88 -27.36 12.52
CA GLU A 152 9.20 -26.83 13.69
C GLU A 152 7.80 -26.23 13.41
N ASN A 153 7.25 -26.38 12.20
CA ASN A 153 5.95 -25.78 11.84
C ASN A 153 4.82 -26.16 12.81
N LEU A 154 4.82 -27.39 13.36
CA LEU A 154 3.82 -27.81 14.34
C LEU A 154 3.91 -27.00 15.65
N ILE A 155 5.14 -26.71 16.09
CA ILE A 155 5.40 -25.91 17.29
C ILE A 155 4.97 -24.47 17.04
N PHE A 156 5.36 -23.89 15.90
CA PHE A 156 4.96 -22.54 15.54
C PHE A 156 3.45 -22.39 15.40
N GLN A 157 2.76 -23.37 14.79
CA GLN A 157 1.31 -23.36 14.68
C GLN A 157 0.65 -23.41 16.05
N THR A 158 1.11 -24.27 16.96
CA THR A 158 0.57 -24.37 18.33
C THR A 158 0.76 -23.05 19.10
N CYS A 159 1.94 -22.43 18.99
CA CYS A 159 2.19 -21.12 19.60
C CYS A 159 1.33 -20.02 18.98
N LEU A 160 1.18 -20.03 17.65
CA LEU A 160 0.34 -19.09 16.92
C LEU A 160 -1.12 -19.21 17.35
N ASP A 161 -1.65 -20.41 17.46
CA ASP A 161 -3.03 -20.66 17.83
C ASP A 161 -3.30 -20.16 19.26
N ASN A 162 -2.46 -20.55 20.23
CA ASN A 162 -2.55 -20.06 21.62
C ASN A 162 -2.47 -18.53 21.71
N PHE A 163 -1.57 -17.92 20.94
CA PHE A 163 -1.41 -16.47 20.93
C PHE A 163 -2.60 -15.77 20.27
N SER A 164 -3.09 -16.30 19.14
CA SER A 164 -4.26 -15.77 18.43
C SER A 164 -5.52 -15.83 19.29
N GLU A 165 -5.70 -16.91 20.06
CA GLU A 165 -6.78 -17.07 21.03
C GLU A 165 -6.65 -16.07 22.18
N SER A 166 -5.43 -15.87 22.71
CA SER A 166 -5.19 -14.90 23.78
C SER A 166 -5.48 -13.44 23.38
N LEU A 167 -5.39 -13.13 22.08
CA LEU A 167 -5.63 -11.80 21.52
C LEU A 167 -7.01 -11.66 20.85
N ASP A 168 -7.83 -12.71 20.86
CA ASP A 168 -9.12 -12.80 20.16
C ASP A 168 -9.03 -12.34 18.69
N SER A 169 -8.00 -12.84 17.99
CA SER A 169 -7.67 -12.44 16.62
C SER A 169 -7.90 -13.56 15.62
N LEU A 170 -8.60 -13.24 14.53
CA LEU A 170 -8.87 -14.18 13.42
C LEU A 170 -7.76 -14.22 12.37
N PHE A 171 -6.87 -13.23 12.38
CA PHE A 171 -5.84 -13.06 11.37
C PHE A 171 -4.48 -12.99 12.06
N ALA A 172 -3.72 -14.06 11.98
CA ALA A 172 -2.36 -14.11 12.51
C ALA A 172 -1.46 -14.99 11.63
N CYS A 173 -0.18 -14.62 11.54
CA CYS A 173 0.87 -15.38 10.87
C CYS A 173 2.22 -15.24 11.58
N VAL A 174 3.09 -16.23 11.35
CA VAL A 174 4.51 -16.20 11.75
C VAL A 174 5.34 -16.13 10.48
N VAL A 175 6.25 -15.16 10.45
CA VAL A 175 7.15 -14.87 9.34
C VAL A 175 8.60 -15.09 9.80
N LEU A 176 9.30 -15.98 9.09
CA LEU A 176 10.71 -16.31 9.28
C LEU A 176 11.48 -15.83 8.06
N GLU A 177 12.50 -14.99 8.27
CA GLU A 177 13.36 -14.48 7.18
C GLU A 177 12.57 -13.84 6.01
N GLY A 178 11.40 -13.25 6.29
CA GLY A 178 10.52 -12.64 5.28
C GLY A 178 9.51 -13.59 4.63
N CYS A 179 9.58 -14.90 4.91
CA CYS A 179 8.63 -15.91 4.44
C CYS A 179 7.63 -16.29 5.54
N VAL A 180 6.35 -16.49 5.19
CA VAL A 180 5.34 -17.01 6.13
C VAL A 180 5.61 -18.49 6.41
N ALA A 181 5.87 -18.85 7.67
CA ALA A 181 6.08 -20.24 8.08
C ALA A 181 4.76 -20.93 8.43
N VAL A 182 3.91 -20.23 9.19
CA VAL A 182 2.58 -20.70 9.61
C VAL A 182 1.61 -19.53 9.68
N ALA A 183 0.32 -19.80 9.45
CA ALA A 183 -0.71 -18.78 9.61
C ALA A 183 -2.07 -19.41 9.93
N THR A 184 -2.90 -18.63 10.61
CA THR A 184 -4.30 -18.95 10.89
C THR A 184 -5.12 -19.15 9.60
N PRO A 185 -6.21 -19.94 9.62
CA PRO A 185 -7.07 -20.10 8.45
C PRO A 185 -7.59 -18.78 7.88
N GLY A 186 -7.99 -17.84 8.76
CA GLY A 186 -8.48 -16.53 8.35
C GLY A 186 -7.46 -15.71 7.57
N TRP A 187 -6.17 -15.85 7.87
CA TRP A 187 -5.07 -15.20 7.14
C TRP A 187 -5.00 -15.68 5.68
N TRP A 188 -5.15 -16.99 5.45
CA TRP A 188 -5.09 -17.57 4.10
C TRP A 188 -6.27 -17.15 3.22
N GLU A 189 -7.41 -16.83 3.84
CA GLU A 189 -8.59 -16.31 3.17
C GLU A 189 -8.50 -14.80 2.83
N LEU A 190 -7.46 -14.09 3.28
CA LEU A 190 -7.25 -12.68 2.91
C LEU A 190 -6.97 -12.53 1.41
N ASP A 191 -7.37 -11.39 0.85
CA ASP A 191 -7.06 -11.11 -0.55
C ASP A 191 -5.54 -11.10 -0.77
N SER A 192 -5.12 -11.44 -1.99
CA SER A 192 -3.70 -11.45 -2.33
C SER A 192 -3.04 -10.08 -2.12
N THR A 193 -3.77 -8.99 -2.37
CA THR A 193 -3.29 -7.61 -2.21
C THR A 193 -3.11 -7.27 -0.74
N GLU A 194 -4.06 -7.67 0.11
CA GLU A 194 -4.02 -7.47 1.56
C GLU A 194 -2.80 -8.16 2.17
N ARG A 195 -2.59 -9.44 1.83
CA ARG A 195 -1.44 -10.21 2.32
C ARG A 195 -0.11 -9.60 1.90
N LYS A 196 0.00 -9.17 0.65
CA LYS A 196 1.21 -8.53 0.13
C LYS A 196 1.52 -7.20 0.84
N LEU A 197 0.50 -6.36 1.02
CA LEU A 197 0.70 -5.08 1.72
C LEU A 197 1.03 -5.28 3.20
N LEU A 198 0.40 -6.25 3.87
CA LEU A 198 0.71 -6.60 5.26
C LEU A 198 2.14 -7.12 5.42
N ALA A 199 2.61 -7.97 4.49
CA ALA A 199 4.00 -8.42 4.45
C ALA A 199 4.97 -7.24 4.22
N LEU A 200 4.58 -6.28 3.37
CA LEU A 200 5.37 -5.07 3.12
C LEU A 200 5.48 -4.19 4.37
N ILE A 201 4.39 -4.01 5.13
CA ILE A 201 4.42 -3.31 6.42
C ILE A 201 5.41 -3.99 7.35
N ASN A 202 5.33 -5.32 7.51
CA ASN A 202 6.25 -6.07 8.37
C ASN A 202 7.72 -5.83 7.98
N ALA A 203 8.02 -5.87 6.69
CA ALA A 203 9.37 -5.63 6.16
C ALA A 203 9.89 -4.19 6.39
N ILE A 204 9.00 -3.21 6.57
CA ILE A 204 9.38 -1.82 6.88
C ILE A 204 9.59 -1.62 8.39
N THR A 205 8.91 -2.42 9.22
CA THR A 205 8.85 -2.24 10.68
C THR A 205 9.91 -3.02 11.48
N THR A 206 10.89 -3.66 10.81
CA THR A 206 11.80 -4.69 11.34
C THR A 206 12.78 -4.28 12.47
N ASN A 207 12.71 -3.05 12.98
CA ASN A 207 13.71 -2.47 13.89
C ASN A 207 13.24 -2.38 15.35
N THR A 208 12.12 -3.02 15.69
CA THR A 208 11.45 -2.88 16.99
C THR A 208 10.87 -4.21 17.43
N SER A 209 10.92 -4.50 18.74
CA SER A 209 10.42 -5.76 19.30
C SER A 209 8.89 -5.90 19.27
N ALA A 210 8.15 -4.80 19.27
CA ALA A 210 6.70 -4.80 19.12
C ALA A 210 6.21 -3.46 18.56
N ASN A 211 5.29 -3.53 17.60
CA ASN A 211 4.55 -2.39 17.07
C ASN A 211 3.05 -2.69 17.08
N ASP A 212 2.24 -1.72 17.51
CA ASP A 212 0.79 -1.75 17.31
C ASP A 212 0.46 -0.68 16.27
N ILE A 213 0.10 -1.13 15.06
CA ILE A 213 -0.14 -0.27 13.90
C ILE A 213 -1.60 -0.36 13.50
N PRO A 214 -2.32 0.78 13.48
CA PRO A 214 -3.66 0.81 12.94
C PRO A 214 -3.69 0.47 11.44
N VAL A 215 -4.51 -0.50 11.03
CA VAL A 215 -4.68 -0.87 9.62
C VAL A 215 -6.14 -1.15 9.23
N PHE A 216 -6.47 -0.98 7.95
CA PHE A 216 -7.77 -1.34 7.38
C PHE A 216 -7.57 -2.37 6.27
N LEU A 217 -8.45 -3.33 6.09
CA LEU A 217 -8.28 -4.31 5.01
C LEU A 217 -9.02 -3.82 3.76
N PRO A 218 -8.33 -3.44 2.66
CA PRO A 218 -8.97 -2.86 1.47
C PRO A 218 -10.13 -3.67 0.88
N CYS A 219 -10.14 -4.99 1.03
CA CYS A 219 -11.20 -5.86 0.50
C CYS A 219 -12.15 -6.34 1.61
N LYS A 220 -11.64 -6.91 2.70
CA LYS A 220 -12.49 -7.52 3.75
C LYS A 220 -13.09 -6.52 4.73
N SER A 221 -12.41 -5.41 5.05
CA SER A 221 -12.92 -4.42 6.01
C SER A 221 -12.38 -3.00 5.72
N PRO A 222 -12.80 -2.38 4.60
CA PRO A 222 -12.22 -1.12 4.15
C PRO A 222 -12.61 0.07 5.04
N SER A 223 -13.78 0.02 5.68
CA SER A 223 -14.29 1.01 6.64
C SER A 223 -14.09 0.57 8.10
N GLY A 224 -13.90 -0.72 8.33
CA GLY A 224 -13.72 -1.29 9.67
C GLY A 224 -12.25 -1.30 10.06
N HIS A 225 -11.88 -0.46 11.03
CA HIS A 225 -10.51 -0.39 11.51
C HIS A 225 -10.12 -1.65 12.30
N LEU A 226 -8.99 -2.26 11.94
CA LEU A 226 -8.34 -3.34 12.68
C LEU A 226 -7.00 -2.82 13.24
N SER A 227 -6.60 -3.22 14.43
CA SER A 227 -5.23 -2.96 14.90
C SER A 227 -4.36 -4.14 14.46
N ALA A 228 -3.35 -3.89 13.64
CA ALA A 228 -2.31 -4.86 13.36
C ALA A 228 -1.18 -4.71 14.38
N ALA A 229 -1.07 -5.68 15.29
CA ALA A 229 0.07 -5.81 16.16
C ALA A 229 1.12 -6.69 15.47
N ILE A 230 2.30 -6.13 15.23
CA ILE A 230 3.47 -6.83 14.72
C ILE A 230 4.43 -7.02 15.90
N TYR A 231 4.62 -8.26 16.31
CA TYR A 231 5.57 -8.68 17.32
C TYR A 231 6.80 -9.24 16.64
N GLN A 232 8.00 -8.86 17.08
CA GLN A 232 9.24 -9.41 16.55
C GLN A 232 10.06 -9.98 17.70
N GLU A 233 10.25 -11.29 17.69
CA GLU A 233 10.99 -12.01 18.72
C GLU A 233 12.35 -12.40 18.15
N VAL A 234 13.40 -11.74 18.63
CA VAL A 234 14.77 -11.98 18.18
C VAL A 234 15.38 -13.06 19.07
N TYR A 235 15.27 -14.33 18.67
CA TYR A 235 15.93 -15.45 19.37
C TYR A 235 16.70 -16.33 18.41
N GLN A 236 18.03 -16.16 18.34
CA GLN A 236 19.01 -16.91 17.52
C GLN A 236 18.77 -16.93 15.98
N ARG A 237 17.54 -16.71 15.52
CA ARG A 237 17.09 -16.37 14.16
C ARG A 237 16.00 -15.28 14.28
N PRO A 238 15.94 -14.31 13.36
CA PRO A 238 14.91 -13.28 13.40
C PRO A 238 13.54 -13.90 13.06
N CYS A 239 12.70 -14.10 14.06
CA CYS A 239 11.31 -14.51 13.91
C CYS A 239 10.40 -13.29 14.10
N SER A 240 9.46 -13.07 13.19
CA SER A 240 8.42 -12.05 13.33
C SER A 240 7.05 -12.71 13.36
N MET A 241 6.16 -12.21 14.20
CA MET A 241 4.80 -12.68 14.38
C MET A 241 3.86 -11.50 14.15
N GLN A 242 2.97 -11.64 13.19
CA GLN A 242 2.03 -10.58 12.83
C GLN A 242 0.61 -11.01 13.17
N VAL A 243 -0.14 -10.14 13.85
CA VAL A 243 -1.52 -10.38 14.27
C VAL A 243 -2.37 -9.15 13.93
N CYS A 244 -3.46 -9.34 13.20
CA CYS A 244 -4.43 -8.30 12.89
C CYS A 244 -5.73 -8.56 13.63
N ARG A 245 -6.00 -7.77 14.69
CA ARG A 245 -7.21 -7.89 15.49
C ARG A 245 -8.19 -6.75 15.20
N PRO A 246 -9.51 -6.95 15.32
CA PRO A 246 -10.44 -5.84 15.34
C PRO A 246 -10.21 -4.95 16.55
N LEU A 247 -10.30 -3.63 16.37
CA LEU A 247 -10.40 -2.74 17.53
C LEU A 247 -11.74 -3.03 18.24
N PRO A 248 -11.77 -3.07 19.58
CA PRO A 248 -13.04 -3.12 20.30
C PRO A 248 -13.85 -1.91 19.87
N ARG A 249 -15.06 -2.14 19.34
CA ARG A 249 -15.97 -1.05 18.99
C ARG A 249 -16.21 -0.23 20.27
N PRO A 250 -15.96 1.08 20.26
CA PRO A 250 -16.39 1.90 21.39
C PRO A 250 -17.91 1.79 21.48
N PHE A 251 -18.40 1.34 22.63
CA PHE A 251 -19.83 1.33 22.98
C PHE A 251 -20.38 2.74 23.06
#